data_AF-A0A2T3G3G4-F1
#
_entry.id   AF-A0A2T3G3G4-F1
#
_cell.length_a   1.000
_cell.length_b   1.000
_cell.length_c   1.000
_cell.angle_alpha   90.00
_cell.angle_beta   90.00
_cell.angle_gamma   90.00
#
_symmetry.space_group_name_H-M   'P 1'
#
loop_
_entity.id
_entity.type
_entity.pdbx_description
1 polymer ?
#
loop_
_entity_poly.entity_id
_entity_poly.type
_entity_poly.pdbx_seq_one_letter_code
_entity_poly.pdbx_strand_id
1 'polypeptide(L)'
;MRLELLSYENTNLLPGWKPYFIYLIMVDHQEVGRIILREGSSLERYYDGHIGYSIEEEYRGHHYSREACLLLFEIAKEKGFKELMISCSPENLASRKIIESLPFHYVETKTVPKELRKYFDQDDYVKRIYRLNLEEL
;
A
#
# COMPACT_ATOMS: atom_id res chain seq x y z
N MET A 1 -0.59 -10.12 16.28
CA MET A 1 -0.87 -9.99 14.83
C MET A 1 0.39 -10.32 14.04
N ARG A 2 0.26 -10.91 12.84
CA ARG A 2 1.39 -11.19 11.92
C ARG A 2 0.96 -11.05 10.46
N LEU A 3 1.94 -10.96 9.56
CA LEU A 3 1.72 -11.07 8.12
C LEU A 3 2.12 -12.47 7.64
N GLU A 4 1.24 -13.14 6.90
CA GLU A 4 1.54 -14.43 6.25
C GLU A 4 1.56 -14.24 4.74
N LEU A 5 2.62 -14.69 4.07
CA LEU A 5 2.70 -14.60 2.61
C LEU A 5 1.66 -15.55 2.00
N LEU A 6 0.66 -14.98 1.32
CA LEU A 6 -0.32 -15.74 0.55
C LEU A 6 0.26 -16.14 -0.80
N SER A 7 0.76 -15.15 -1.55
CA SER A 7 1.31 -15.38 -2.88
C SER A 7 2.30 -14.29 -3.30
N TYR A 8 3.16 -14.67 -4.24
CA TYR A 8 4.00 -13.74 -5.00
C TYR A 8 3.61 -13.85 -6.47
N GLU A 9 2.94 -12.81 -6.97
CA GLU A 9 2.42 -12.76 -8.33
C GLU A 9 3.51 -12.19 -9.25
N ASN A 10 4.24 -13.06 -9.96
CA ASN A 10 5.37 -12.68 -10.80
C ASN A 10 5.36 -13.29 -12.21
N THR A 11 4.35 -14.11 -12.53
CA THR A 11 4.19 -14.76 -13.85
C THR A 11 2.80 -14.46 -14.40
N ASN A 12 2.66 -14.50 -15.73
CA ASN A 12 1.38 -14.25 -16.43
C ASN A 12 0.69 -12.93 -16.07
N LEU A 13 1.48 -11.91 -15.71
CA LEU A 13 0.99 -10.58 -15.41
C LEU A 13 0.46 -9.90 -16.68
N LEU A 14 -0.60 -9.11 -16.53
CA LEU A 14 -1.11 -8.29 -17.62
C LEU A 14 -0.03 -7.32 -18.11
N PRO A 15 -0.03 -6.94 -19.41
CA PRO A 15 0.94 -5.97 -19.93
C PRO A 15 0.97 -4.68 -19.09
N GLY A 16 2.17 -4.31 -18.62
CA GLY A 16 2.40 -3.14 -17.77
C GLY A 16 2.27 -3.38 -16.26
N TRP A 17 1.86 -4.57 -15.83
CA TRP A 17 1.88 -4.96 -14.42
C TRP A 17 3.29 -5.42 -14.02
N LYS A 18 3.67 -5.10 -12.78
CA LYS A 18 4.91 -5.58 -12.17
C LYS A 18 4.60 -6.60 -11.08
N PRO A 19 5.59 -7.39 -10.66
CA PRO A 19 5.38 -8.34 -9.59
C PRO A 19 4.91 -7.68 -8.29
N TYR A 20 4.16 -8.43 -7.50
CA TYR A 20 3.68 -7.98 -6.20
C TYR A 20 3.47 -9.15 -5.26
N PHE A 21 3.60 -8.89 -3.97
CA PHE A 21 3.35 -9.83 -2.89
C PHE A 21 1.97 -9.56 -2.29
N ILE A 22 1.22 -10.61 -2.01
CA ILE A 22 -0.02 -10.54 -1.23
C ILE A 22 0.25 -11.19 0.13
N TYR A 23 0.00 -10.44 1.19
CA TYR A 23 0.08 -10.94 2.56
C TYR A 23 -1.30 -10.94 3.21
N LEU A 24 -1.60 -12.01 3.93
CA LEU A 24 -2.71 -12.07 4.86
C LEU A 24 -2.35 -11.32 6.13
N ILE A 25 -3.27 -10.52 6.65
CA ILE A 25 -3.18 -9.91 7.98
C ILE A 25 -3.86 -10.86 8.95
N MET A 26 -3.08 -11.50 9.82
CA MET A 26 -3.56 -12.53 10.75
C MET A 26 -3.58 -12.02 12.19
N VAL A 27 -4.74 -12.11 12.84
CA VAL A 27 -4.94 -11.80 14.28
C VAL A 27 -5.57 -13.03 14.93
N ASP A 28 -4.94 -13.55 15.99
CA ASP A 28 -5.44 -14.73 16.73
C ASP A 28 -5.88 -15.92 15.84
N HIS A 29 -5.08 -16.18 14.80
CA HIS A 29 -5.30 -17.22 13.78
C HIS A 29 -6.45 -16.96 12.78
N GLN A 30 -7.08 -15.79 12.83
CA GLN A 30 -8.10 -15.34 11.88
C GLN A 30 -7.52 -14.37 10.84
N GLU A 31 -7.88 -14.55 9.57
CA GLU A 31 -7.63 -13.55 8.52
C GLU A 31 -8.57 -12.36 8.76
N VAL A 32 -7.99 -11.17 8.95
CA VAL A 32 -8.76 -9.92 9.17
C VAL A 32 -8.68 -8.95 7.98
N GLY A 33 -7.86 -9.28 6.98
CA GLY A 33 -7.65 -8.44 5.81
C GLY A 33 -6.37 -8.81 5.08
N ARG A 34 -5.99 -7.96 4.13
CA ARG A 34 -4.83 -8.19 3.26
C ARG A 34 -4.01 -6.92 3.11
N ILE A 35 -2.72 -7.12 2.90
CA ILE A 35 -1.78 -6.06 2.54
C ILE A 35 -0.92 -6.51 1.37
N ILE A 36 -0.72 -5.62 0.41
CA ILE A 36 -0.03 -5.84 -0.84
C ILE A 36 1.25 -5.01 -0.84
N LEU A 37 2.37 -5.63 -1.24
CA LEU A 37 3.63 -4.96 -1.55
C LEU A 37 3.93 -5.11 -3.03
N ARG A 38 3.79 -4.02 -3.79
CA ARG A 38 4.07 -3.97 -5.23
C ARG A 38 5.53 -3.64 -5.47
N GLU A 39 6.16 -4.31 -6.44
CA GLU A 39 7.47 -3.94 -6.92
C GLU A 39 7.42 -2.74 -7.89
N GLY A 40 8.57 -2.09 -8.05
CA GLY A 40 8.75 -0.93 -8.90
C GLY A 40 9.65 0.10 -8.23
N SER A 41 10.00 1.12 -9.00
CA SER A 41 10.59 2.35 -8.47
C SER A 41 9.49 3.27 -7.92
N SER A 42 9.87 4.25 -7.10
CA SER A 42 8.92 5.27 -6.64
C SER A 42 8.28 6.08 -7.76
N LEU A 43 8.97 6.23 -8.90
CA LEU A 43 8.38 6.88 -10.08
C LEU A 43 7.23 6.04 -10.66
N GLU A 44 7.43 4.73 -10.74
CA GLU A 44 6.41 3.81 -11.25
C GLU A 44 5.25 3.64 -10.28
N ARG A 45 5.51 3.79 -8.97
CA ARG A 45 4.53 3.65 -7.89
C ARG A 45 4.03 4.97 -7.33
N TYR A 46 4.21 6.05 -8.08
CA TYR A 46 3.93 7.40 -7.62
C TYR A 46 2.43 7.62 -7.33
N TYR A 47 1.53 7.06 -8.14
CA TYR A 47 0.08 7.25 -7.99
C TYR A 47 -0.65 6.10 -7.30
N ASP A 48 -0.21 4.86 -7.48
CA ASP A 48 -0.86 3.64 -6.98
C ASP A 48 -0.15 3.01 -5.77
N GLY A 49 1.06 3.48 -5.45
CA GLY A 49 1.81 3.12 -4.27
C GLY A 49 2.44 1.71 -4.33
N HIS A 50 3.54 1.57 -3.59
CA HIS A 50 4.10 0.27 -3.24
C HIS A 50 3.15 -0.50 -2.33
N ILE A 51 2.40 0.18 -1.47
CA ILE A 51 1.52 -0.45 -0.48
C ILE A 51 0.05 -0.28 -0.87
N GLY A 52 -0.72 -1.37 -0.80
CA GLY A 52 -2.18 -1.34 -0.75
C GLY A 52 -2.69 -2.23 0.38
N TYR A 53 -3.80 -1.90 1.02
CA TYR A 53 -4.38 -2.75 2.06
C TYR A 53 -5.90 -2.70 2.06
N SER A 54 -6.51 -3.75 2.58
CA SER A 54 -7.95 -3.84 2.86
C SER A 54 -8.14 -4.56 4.19
N ILE A 55 -9.10 -4.10 4.99
CA ILE A 55 -9.55 -4.76 6.22
C ILE A 55 -11.00 -5.16 6.00
N GLU A 56 -11.32 -6.42 6.29
CA GLU A 56 -12.69 -6.94 6.18
C GLU A 56 -13.60 -6.11 7.09
N GLU A 57 -14.84 -5.90 6.64
CA GLU A 57 -15.74 -4.91 7.24
C GLU A 57 -15.96 -5.12 8.74
N GLU A 58 -16.10 -6.37 9.17
CA GLU A 58 -16.30 -6.77 10.57
C GLU A 58 -15.10 -6.49 11.48
N TYR A 59 -13.89 -6.31 10.93
CA TYR A 59 -12.66 -6.04 11.70
C TYR A 59 -12.19 -4.59 11.63
N ARG A 60 -12.90 -3.70 10.93
CA ARG A 60 -12.54 -2.28 10.84
C ARG A 60 -12.61 -1.59 12.20
N GLY A 61 -11.89 -0.47 12.35
CA GLY A 61 -11.85 0.31 13.60
C GLY A 61 -10.79 -0.15 14.62
N HIS A 62 -10.11 -1.28 14.39
CA HIS A 62 -9.09 -1.82 15.30
C HIS A 62 -7.65 -1.43 14.94
N HIS A 63 -7.46 -0.51 13.99
CA HIS A 63 -6.14 -0.08 13.51
C HIS A 63 -5.25 -1.18 12.90
N TYR A 64 -5.80 -2.33 12.51
CA TYR A 64 -5.02 -3.42 11.91
C TYR A 64 -4.24 -3.03 10.66
N SER A 65 -4.75 -2.10 9.83
CA SER A 65 -4.01 -1.60 8.68
C SER A 65 -2.73 -0.85 9.07
N ARG A 66 -2.76 -0.09 10.17
CA ARG A 66 -1.58 0.63 10.69
C ARG A 66 -0.51 -0.36 11.13
N GLU A 67 -0.89 -1.31 11.98
CA GLU A 67 0.01 -2.33 12.48
C GLU A 67 0.56 -3.20 11.32
N ALA A 68 -0.26 -3.47 10.30
CA ALA A 68 0.15 -4.26 9.14
C ALA A 68 1.19 -3.51 8.30
N CYS A 69 1.04 -2.19 8.13
CA CYS A 69 2.06 -1.37 7.49
C CYS A 69 3.40 -1.40 8.25
N LEU A 70 3.39 -1.31 9.57
CA LEU A 70 4.62 -1.38 10.38
C LEU A 70 5.35 -2.71 10.19
N LEU A 71 4.62 -3.84 10.23
CA LEU A 71 5.19 -5.15 9.93
C LEU A 71 5.72 -5.24 8.48
N LEU A 72 5.00 -4.64 7.53
CA LEU A 72 5.41 -4.65 6.13
C LEU A 72 6.71 -3.85 5.89
N PHE A 73 7.01 -2.82 6.69
CA PHE A 73 8.25 -2.05 6.52
C PHE A 73 9.50 -2.90 6.74
N GLU A 74 9.48 -3.78 7.74
CA GLU A 74 10.59 -4.71 7.99
C GLU A 74 10.72 -5.71 6.83
N ILE A 75 9.60 -6.28 6.36
CA ILE A 75 9.58 -7.18 5.20
C ILE A 75 10.11 -6.47 3.94
N ALA A 76 9.74 -5.21 3.73
CA ALA A 76 10.21 -4.42 2.60
C ALA A 76 11.72 -4.17 2.68
N LYS A 77 12.25 -3.83 3.87
CA LYS A 77 13.69 -3.70 4.11
C LYS A 77 14.44 -4.99 3.79
N GLU A 78 13.97 -6.14 4.29
CA GLU A 78 14.57 -7.45 4.00
C GLU A 78 14.58 -7.80 2.51
N LYS A 79 13.57 -7.33 1.76
CA LYS A 79 13.48 -7.48 0.31
C LYS A 79 14.30 -6.45 -0.48
N GLY A 80 15.02 -5.57 0.21
CA GLY A 80 15.91 -4.57 -0.41
C GLY A 80 15.22 -3.29 -0.87
N PHE A 81 13.99 -3.02 -0.43
CA PHE A 81 13.37 -1.72 -0.67
C PHE A 81 14.08 -0.66 0.18
N LYS A 82 14.41 0.47 -0.45
CA LYS A 82 14.97 1.65 0.23
C LYS A 82 13.92 2.69 0.57
N GLU A 83 12.83 2.69 -0.16
CA GLU A 83 11.76 3.65 -0.02
C GLU A 83 10.42 3.03 -0.38
N LEU A 84 9.35 3.56 0.21
CA LEU A 84 7.99 3.16 -0.05
C LEU A 84 7.14 4.36 -0.42
N MET A 85 6.18 4.10 -1.31
CA MET A 85 5.19 5.06 -1.78
C MET A 85 3.84 4.53 -1.34
N ILE A 86 2.97 5.40 -0.87
CA ILE A 86 1.58 5.07 -0.61
C ILE A 86 0.73 6.28 -0.98
N SER A 87 -0.46 6.02 -1.51
CA SER A 87 -1.40 7.07 -1.85
C SER A 87 -2.80 6.72 -1.39
N CYS A 88 -3.64 7.73 -1.23
CA CYS A 88 -5.07 7.56 -1.01
C CYS A 88 -5.85 8.70 -1.66
N SER A 89 -7.13 8.49 -1.91
CA SER A 89 -8.04 9.57 -2.32
C SER A 89 -8.19 10.59 -1.18
N PRO A 90 -8.27 11.90 -1.45
CA PRO A 90 -8.46 12.93 -0.41
C PRO A 90 -9.65 12.68 0.52
N GLU A 91 -10.73 12.13 -0.04
CA GLU A 91 -11.98 11.81 0.65
C GLU A 91 -11.89 10.53 1.49
N ASN A 92 -10.87 9.69 1.30
CA ASN A 92 -10.65 8.51 2.12
C ASN A 92 -9.99 8.90 3.47
N LEU A 93 -10.81 9.48 4.34
CA LEU A 93 -10.39 9.98 5.65
C LEU A 93 -9.80 8.88 6.53
N ALA A 94 -10.27 7.63 6.40
CA ALA A 94 -9.78 6.50 7.18
C ALA A 94 -8.33 6.18 6.80
N SER A 95 -8.05 5.95 5.52
CA SER A 95 -6.68 5.69 5.05
C SER A 95 -5.77 6.88 5.27
N ARG A 96 -6.26 8.11 5.07
CA ARG A 96 -5.48 9.33 5.32
C ARG A 96 -4.98 9.40 6.76
N LYS A 97 -5.86 9.19 7.74
CA LYS A 97 -5.49 9.19 9.18
C LYS A 97 -4.47 8.10 9.50
N ILE A 98 -4.61 6.92 8.90
CA ILE A 98 -3.66 5.82 9.10
C ILE A 98 -2.29 6.19 8.53
N ILE A 99 -2.23 6.66 7.28
CA ILE A 99 -0.98 7.04 6.61
C ILE A 99 -0.29 8.18 7.36
N GLU A 100 -1.03 9.20 7.77
CA GLU A 100 -0.49 10.36 8.51
C GLU A 100 -0.10 10.02 9.96
N SER A 101 -0.49 8.85 10.49
CA SER A 101 -0.03 8.33 11.79
C SER A 101 1.25 7.49 11.69
N LEU A 102 1.71 7.21 10.47
CA LEU A 102 2.91 6.45 10.14
C LEU A 102 4.03 7.44 9.73
N PRO A 103 5.30 7.00 9.68
CA PRO A 103 6.45 7.86 9.33
C PRO A 103 6.47 8.33 7.86
N PHE A 104 5.35 8.21 7.14
CA PHE A 104 5.22 8.70 5.77
C PHE A 104 5.20 10.22 5.73
N HIS A 105 6.01 10.80 4.85
CA HIS A 105 5.99 12.22 4.54
C HIS A 105 5.00 12.50 3.40
N TYR A 106 4.13 13.47 3.60
CA TYR A 106 3.26 13.97 2.53
C TYR A 106 4.09 14.65 1.44
N VAL A 107 3.89 14.25 0.18
CA VAL A 107 4.57 14.79 -0.99
C VAL A 107 3.71 15.88 -1.63
N GLU A 108 2.56 15.49 -2.18
CA GLU A 108 1.60 16.42 -2.80
C GLU A 108 0.22 15.77 -2.97
N THR A 109 -0.78 16.58 -3.34
CA THR A 109 -2.08 16.10 -3.81
C THR A 109 -2.14 16.39 -5.31
N LYS A 110 -2.35 15.35 -6.12
CA LYS A 110 -2.22 15.46 -7.57
C LYS A 110 -3.28 14.66 -8.29
N THR A 111 -3.70 15.19 -9.44
CA THR A 111 -4.60 14.48 -10.35
C THR A 111 -3.82 13.49 -11.19
N VAL A 112 -4.28 12.24 -11.24
CA VAL A 112 -3.77 11.17 -12.09
C VAL A 112 -3.90 11.59 -13.57
N PRO A 113 -2.79 11.53 -14.35
CA PRO A 113 -2.79 11.79 -15.78
C PRO A 113 -3.81 10.92 -16.51
N LYS A 114 -4.46 11.46 -17.55
CA LYS A 114 -5.58 10.80 -18.25
C LYS A 114 -5.21 9.42 -18.77
N GLU A 115 -4.00 9.28 -19.28
CA GLU A 115 -3.41 8.05 -19.82
C GLU A 115 -3.24 6.93 -18.77
N LEU A 116 -3.15 7.29 -17.49
CA LEU A 116 -3.01 6.33 -16.38
C LEU A 116 -4.36 5.97 -15.74
N ARG A 117 -5.43 6.74 -15.97
CA ARG A 117 -6.73 6.57 -15.31
C ARG A 117 -7.39 5.21 -15.53
N LYS A 118 -7.02 4.49 -16.61
CA LYS A 118 -7.48 3.12 -16.88
C LYS A 118 -7.06 2.10 -15.82
N TYR A 119 -6.12 2.44 -14.94
CA TYR A 119 -5.66 1.60 -13.84
C TYR A 119 -6.26 1.98 -12.48
N PHE A 120 -7.18 2.95 -12.44
CA PHE A 120 -7.81 3.45 -11.22
C PHE A 120 -9.32 3.33 -11.31
N ASP A 121 -9.96 3.23 -10.15
CA ASP A 121 -11.41 3.22 -10.05
C ASP A 121 -11.99 4.52 -10.61
N GLN A 122 -13.22 4.43 -11.12
CA GLN A 122 -13.92 5.59 -11.67
C GLN A 122 -14.02 6.69 -10.60
N ASP A 123 -13.68 7.91 -11.00
CA ASP A 123 -13.67 9.12 -10.17
C ASP A 123 -12.62 9.13 -9.03
N ASP A 124 -11.77 8.10 -8.92
CA ASP A 124 -10.64 8.03 -7.99
C ASP A 124 -9.33 8.53 -8.62
N TYR A 125 -9.39 9.75 -9.17
CA TYR A 125 -8.29 10.34 -9.95
C TYR A 125 -7.51 11.43 -9.22
N VAL A 126 -7.88 11.79 -7.99
CA VAL A 126 -7.09 12.70 -7.17
C VAL A 126 -6.43 11.88 -6.07
N LYS A 127 -5.11 11.96 -5.97
CA LYS A 127 -4.32 11.18 -5.02
C LYS A 127 -3.54 12.10 -4.10
N ARG A 128 -3.67 11.89 -2.79
CA ARG A 128 -2.70 12.35 -1.78
C ARG A 128 -1.56 11.35 -1.77
N ILE A 129 -0.35 11.81 -2.06
CA ILE A 129 0.82 10.97 -2.28
C ILE A 129 1.78 11.16 -1.12
N TYR A 130 2.31 10.04 -0.62
CA TYR A 130 3.20 10.01 0.52
C TYR A 130 4.41 9.12 0.22
N ARG A 131 5.54 9.46 0.83
CA ARG A 131 6.82 8.76 0.68
C ARG A 131 7.42 8.47 2.06
N LEU A 132 8.01 7.30 2.19
CA LEU A 132 8.79 6.89 3.35
C LEU A 132 10.17 6.47 2.87
N ASN A 133 11.22 7.02 3.48
CA ASN A 133 12.57 6.50 3.34
C ASN A 133 12.79 5.42 4.40
N LEU A 134 12.99 4.17 3.98
CA LEU A 134 13.22 3.05 4.90
C LEU A 134 14.63 3.06 5.49
N GLU A 135 15.59 3.73 4.85
CA GLU A 135 16.96 3.87 5.38
C GLU A 135 17.05 4.87 6.54
N GLU A 136 15.98 5.64 6.79
CA GLU A 136 15.87 6.62 7.88
C GLU A 136 15.09 6.10 9.11
N LEU A 137 14.62 4.85 9.06
CA LEU A 137 13.88 4.15 10.13
C LEU A 137 14.77 3.17 10.91
#